data_AF-A0A2D5PKD4-F1
#
_entry.id   AF-A0A2D5PKD4-F1
#
_cell.length_a   1.000
_cell.length_b   1.000
_cell.length_c   1.000
_cell.angle_alpha   90.00
_cell.angle_beta   90.00
_cell.angle_gamma   90.00
#
_symmetry.space_group_name_H-M   'P 1'
#
loop_
_entity.id
_entity.type
_entity.pdbx_description
1 polymer ?
#
loop_
_entity_poly.entity_id
_entity_poly.type
_entity_poly.pdbx_seq_one_letter_code
_entity_poly.pdbx_strand_id
1 'polypeptide(L)'
;MSNKDWPVTDPVADKPFFVFDPDGDTEFFATRAERDAAAEKVVDSCLDEFWDEQVTNVFVGFVTGVSREANRKDRPDDLDEDGIDSDGEQWHPDWDFKCDYKVQPLVGDKPPSPCQLLAQAAELVMLAGQAMEGGEYSESELNSEQFLVLRHGIAKAARDLNQLHSSADLVEFGGK
;
A
#
# COMPACT_ATOMS: atom_id res chain seq x y z
N MET A 1 -0.59 9.63 -31.88
CA MET A 1 0.47 9.59 -30.85
C MET A 1 0.64 8.12 -30.48
N SER A 2 1.84 7.55 -30.64
CA SER A 2 2.06 6.13 -30.31
C SER A 2 1.68 5.89 -28.85
N ASN A 3 0.77 4.94 -28.61
CA ASN A 3 0.75 4.21 -27.35
C ASN A 3 2.14 3.60 -27.20
N LYS A 4 3.01 4.27 -26.43
CA LYS A 4 4.11 3.56 -25.81
C LYS A 4 3.41 2.56 -24.90
N ASP A 5 3.60 1.28 -25.20
CA ASP A 5 3.35 0.20 -24.26
C ASP A 5 4.25 0.45 -23.05
N TRP A 6 3.79 1.30 -22.12
CA TRP A 6 4.39 1.41 -20.80
C TRP A 6 4.24 0.03 -20.18
N PRO A 7 5.32 -0.59 -19.69
CA PRO A 7 5.19 -1.86 -18.98
C PRO A 7 4.17 -1.63 -17.86
N VAL A 8 3.12 -2.44 -17.86
CA VAL A 8 2.08 -2.42 -16.83
C VAL A 8 2.73 -2.89 -15.54
N THR A 9 3.41 -1.98 -14.86
CA THR A 9 3.97 -2.12 -13.52
C THR A 9 2.92 -1.69 -12.50
N ASP A 10 1.64 -1.96 -12.78
CA ASP A 10 0.58 -1.63 -11.86
C ASP A 10 0.67 -2.60 -10.67
N PRO A 11 0.76 -2.10 -9.43
CA PRO A 11 0.65 -2.94 -8.25
C PRO A 11 -0.71 -3.65 -8.30
N VAL A 12 -0.64 -4.97 -8.31
CA VAL A 12 -1.78 -5.88 -8.19
C VAL A 12 -1.82 -6.40 -6.76
N ALA A 13 -3.00 -6.76 -6.26
CA ALA A 13 -3.15 -7.11 -4.84
C ALA A 13 -2.33 -8.33 -4.40
N ASP A 14 -1.97 -9.21 -5.34
CA ASP A 14 -1.09 -10.35 -5.12
C ASP A 14 0.40 -9.96 -5.07
N LYS A 15 0.76 -8.75 -5.48
CA LYS A 15 2.15 -8.22 -5.44
C LYS A 15 2.22 -6.78 -4.94
N PRO A 16 1.87 -6.52 -3.67
CA PRO A 16 1.79 -5.15 -3.15
C PRO A 16 3.16 -4.59 -2.70
N PHE A 17 4.19 -5.42 -2.56
CA PHE A 17 5.52 -4.98 -2.13
C PHE A 17 6.34 -4.56 -3.34
N PHE A 18 7.14 -3.50 -3.24
CA PHE A 18 7.96 -3.07 -4.37
C PHE A 18 9.39 -2.68 -3.98
N VAL A 19 10.29 -2.79 -4.95
CA VAL A 19 11.63 -2.17 -4.96
C VAL A 19 11.68 -1.21 -6.14
N PHE A 20 12.14 0.01 -5.90
CA PHE A 20 12.52 0.94 -6.94
C PHE A 20 14.03 0.94 -7.09
N ASP A 21 14.46 0.68 -8.32
CA ASP A 21 15.84 0.79 -8.76
C ASP A 21 16.00 2.11 -9.55
N PRO A 22 16.89 3.03 -9.14
CA PRO A 22 17.12 4.29 -9.86
C PRO A 22 17.64 4.12 -11.29
N ASP A 23 18.35 3.03 -11.58
CA ASP A 23 18.86 2.72 -12.92
C ASP A 23 17.93 1.78 -13.70
N GLY A 24 16.88 1.28 -13.05
CA GLY A 24 15.97 0.26 -13.58
C GLY A 24 14.49 0.66 -13.51
N ASP A 25 13.64 -0.37 -13.59
CA ASP A 25 12.19 -0.24 -13.40
C ASP A 25 11.80 -0.56 -11.96
N THR A 26 10.57 -0.20 -11.58
CA THR A 26 9.99 -0.65 -10.30
C THR A 26 9.54 -2.10 -10.42
N GLU A 27 10.06 -2.95 -9.53
CA GLU A 27 9.68 -4.37 -9.45
C GLU A 27 8.72 -4.61 -8.28
N PHE A 28 7.71 -5.46 -8.52
CA PHE A 28 6.67 -5.81 -7.54
C PHE A 28 6.73 -7.28 -7.12
N PHE A 29 6.50 -7.53 -5.85
CA PHE A 29 6.68 -8.82 -5.17
C PHE A 29 5.47 -9.18 -4.31
N ALA A 30 5.21 -10.49 -4.19
CA ALA A 30 4.10 -11.01 -3.40
C ALA A 30 4.36 -10.90 -1.91
N THR A 31 5.62 -11.03 -1.50
CA THR A 31 6.00 -11.04 -0.09
C THR A 31 7.06 -9.99 0.23
N ARG A 32 7.06 -9.56 1.48
CA ARG A 32 8.11 -8.70 2.05
C ARG A 32 9.50 -9.32 1.90
N ALA A 33 9.63 -10.62 2.15
CA ALA A 33 10.92 -11.32 2.09
C ALA A 33 11.52 -11.32 0.69
N GLU A 34 10.70 -11.56 -0.35
CA GLU A 34 11.15 -11.49 -1.74
C GLU A 34 11.61 -10.08 -2.11
N ARG A 35 10.86 -9.07 -1.68
CA ARG A 35 11.18 -7.66 -1.89
C ARG A 35 12.46 -7.24 -1.18
N ASP A 36 12.67 -7.66 0.05
CA ASP A 36 13.89 -7.37 0.82
C ASP A 36 15.11 -8.04 0.15
N ALA A 37 14.99 -9.30 -0.29
CA ALA A 37 16.05 -10.00 -1.02
C ALA A 37 16.34 -9.40 -2.41
N ALA A 38 15.34 -8.82 -3.08
CA ALA A 38 15.55 -8.09 -4.32
C ALA A 38 16.26 -6.75 -4.09
N ALA A 39 15.89 -6.02 -3.03
CA ALA A 39 16.53 -4.76 -2.68
C ALA A 39 18.01 -4.94 -2.35
N GLU A 40 18.38 -6.02 -1.65
CA GLU A 40 19.79 -6.37 -1.40
C GLU A 40 20.57 -6.56 -2.71
N LYS A 41 19.98 -7.24 -3.70
CA LYS A 41 20.63 -7.42 -5.01
C LYS A 41 20.80 -6.11 -5.77
N VAL A 42 19.82 -5.21 -5.70
CA VAL A 42 19.92 -3.88 -6.32
C VAL A 42 21.06 -3.10 -5.65
N VAL A 43 21.10 -3.07 -4.32
CA VAL A 43 22.19 -2.42 -3.57
C VAL A 43 23.55 -3.01 -3.92
N ASP A 44 23.68 -4.34 -3.95
CA ASP A 44 24.93 -5.01 -4.32
C ASP A 44 25.35 -4.64 -5.75
N SER A 45 24.40 -4.56 -6.69
CA SER A 45 24.68 -4.17 -8.07
C SER A 45 25.17 -2.72 -8.20
N CYS A 46 24.67 -1.80 -7.37
CA CYS A 46 25.15 -0.42 -7.31
C CYS A 46 26.56 -0.29 -6.71
N LEU A 47 27.09 -1.34 -6.07
CA LEU A 47 28.36 -1.33 -5.35
C LEU A 47 29.45 -2.20 -5.99
N ASP A 48 29.14 -2.97 -7.05
CA ASP A 48 30.01 -4.02 -7.58
C ASP A 48 31.24 -3.47 -8.35
N GLU A 49 31.04 -2.58 -9.34
CA GLU A 49 32.16 -2.10 -10.18
C GLU A 49 32.71 -0.73 -9.76
N PHE A 50 31.85 0.18 -9.30
CA PHE A 50 32.21 1.48 -8.74
C PHE A 50 31.20 1.85 -7.67
N TRP A 51 31.60 2.66 -6.68
CA TRP A 51 30.66 3.21 -5.73
C TRP A 51 29.72 4.18 -6.46
N ASP A 52 28.47 3.78 -6.68
CA ASP A 52 27.44 4.64 -7.23
C ASP A 52 26.66 5.35 -6.11
N GLU A 53 26.68 6.69 -6.11
CA GLU A 53 25.91 7.52 -5.18
C GLU A 53 24.40 7.28 -5.31
N GLN A 54 23.95 6.76 -6.45
CA GLN A 54 22.56 6.39 -6.71
C GLN A 54 22.04 5.28 -5.79
N VAL A 55 22.90 4.50 -5.13
CA VAL A 55 22.49 3.50 -4.13
C VAL A 55 21.59 4.09 -3.03
N THR A 56 21.74 5.39 -2.75
CA THR A 56 20.91 6.12 -1.77
C THR A 56 19.48 6.39 -2.25
N ASN A 57 19.22 6.20 -3.54
CA ASN A 57 17.90 6.35 -4.18
C ASN A 57 17.20 4.99 -4.39
N VAL A 58 17.74 3.88 -3.88
CA VAL A 58 17.04 2.60 -3.82
C VAL A 58 16.00 2.69 -2.70
N PHE A 59 14.72 2.55 -3.04
CA PHE A 59 13.65 2.57 -2.04
C PHE A 59 12.73 1.38 -2.15
N VAL A 60 12.24 0.96 -0.99
CA VAL A 60 11.35 -0.17 -0.82
C VAL A 60 10.04 0.28 -0.23
N GLY A 61 8.94 -0.32 -0.66
CA GLY A 61 7.64 0.05 -0.12
C GLY A 61 6.59 -1.06 -0.19
N PHE A 62 5.40 -0.68 0.27
CA PHE A 62 4.18 -1.47 0.21
C PHE A 62 3.06 -0.57 -0.27
N VAL A 63 2.40 -0.96 -1.35
CA VAL A 63 1.31 -0.21 -1.94
C VAL A 63 0.03 -0.52 -1.16
N THR A 64 -0.58 0.52 -0.59
CA THR A 64 -1.84 0.42 0.16
C THR A 64 -3.07 0.78 -0.67
N GLY A 65 -2.87 1.35 -1.86
CA GLY A 65 -3.94 1.72 -2.75
C GLY A 65 -3.42 2.29 -4.07
N VAL A 66 -4.29 2.27 -5.07
CA VAL A 66 -4.04 2.78 -6.42
C VAL A 66 -5.12 3.76 -6.80
N SER A 67 -4.73 4.79 -7.56
CA SER A 67 -5.71 5.70 -8.14
C SER A 67 -6.51 4.95 -9.22
N ARG A 68 -7.84 5.03 -9.15
CA ARG A 68 -8.73 4.48 -10.17
C ARG A 68 -9.78 5.50 -10.59
N GLU A 69 -10.27 5.34 -11.81
CA GLU A 69 -11.44 6.06 -12.31
C GLU A 69 -12.61 5.89 -11.32
N ALA A 70 -13.24 7.00 -10.99
CA ALA A 70 -14.41 7.09 -10.15
C ALA A 70 -15.43 8.02 -10.79
N ASN A 71 -16.71 7.81 -10.52
CA ASN A 71 -17.78 8.71 -10.97
C ASN A 71 -17.75 9.00 -12.48
N ARG A 72 -17.43 7.99 -13.30
CA ARG A 72 -17.43 8.14 -14.76
C ARG A 72 -18.82 8.54 -15.25
N LYS A 73 -18.87 9.62 -16.02
CA LYS A 73 -20.01 10.07 -16.79
C LYS A 73 -19.63 9.98 -18.26
N ASP A 74 -20.34 9.16 -19.02
CA ASP A 74 -20.19 9.13 -20.47
C ASP A 74 -20.84 10.37 -21.08
N ARG A 75 -20.32 10.82 -22.22
CA ARG A 75 -20.85 11.98 -22.91
C ARG A 75 -22.25 11.69 -23.46
N PRO A 76 -23.24 12.55 -23.20
CA PRO A 76 -24.57 12.45 -23.81
C PRO A 76 -24.52 12.71 -25.31
N ASP A 77 -25.41 12.07 -26.06
CA ASP A 77 -25.59 12.31 -27.50
C ASP A 77 -26.30 13.64 -27.81
N ASP A 78 -27.06 14.17 -26.84
CA ASP A 78 -27.88 15.38 -26.98
C ASP A 78 -27.23 16.54 -26.21
N LEU A 79 -26.39 17.31 -26.92
CA LEU A 79 -25.76 18.53 -26.43
C LEU A 79 -26.25 19.71 -27.27
N ASP A 80 -26.34 20.89 -26.65
CA ASP A 80 -26.66 22.11 -27.37
C ASP A 80 -25.49 22.61 -28.25
N GLU A 81 -25.70 23.73 -28.95
CA GLU A 81 -24.70 24.32 -29.86
C GLU A 81 -23.40 24.77 -29.17
N ASP A 82 -23.45 24.98 -27.85
CA ASP A 82 -22.31 25.35 -27.01
C ASP A 82 -21.65 24.13 -26.35
N GLY A 83 -22.14 22.91 -26.62
CA GLY A 83 -21.62 21.66 -26.06
C GLY A 83 -22.04 21.42 -24.61
N ILE A 84 -23.19 21.94 -24.20
CA ILE A 84 -23.72 21.83 -22.83
C ILE A 84 -24.84 20.79 -22.80
N ASP A 85 -24.86 19.95 -21.76
CA ASP A 85 -25.93 18.96 -21.56
C ASP A 85 -27.16 19.54 -20.84
N SER A 86 -28.20 18.71 -20.67
CA SER A 86 -29.44 19.11 -19.99
C SER A 86 -29.26 19.50 -18.52
N ASP A 87 -28.16 19.09 -17.89
CA ASP A 87 -27.83 19.41 -16.51
C ASP A 87 -26.99 20.69 -16.41
N GLY A 88 -26.66 21.32 -17.53
CA GLY A 88 -25.84 22.53 -17.61
C GLY A 88 -24.34 22.24 -17.52
N GLU A 89 -23.89 21.00 -17.70
CA GLU A 89 -22.47 20.65 -17.70
C GLU A 89 -21.88 20.78 -19.10
N GLN A 90 -20.72 21.44 -19.21
CA GLN A 90 -20.01 21.60 -20.48
C GLN A 90 -19.19 20.37 -20.83
N TRP A 91 -19.24 19.98 -22.11
CA TRP A 91 -18.50 18.86 -22.68
C TRP A 91 -17.59 19.33 -23.81
N HIS A 92 -16.30 19.03 -23.69
CA HIS A 92 -15.37 19.29 -24.80
C HIS A 92 -15.70 18.37 -25.99
N PRO A 93 -15.60 18.86 -27.25
CA PRO A 93 -15.91 18.07 -28.44
C PRO A 93 -15.13 16.76 -28.60
N ASP A 94 -13.95 16.68 -27.97
CA ASP A 94 -13.07 15.51 -28.01
C ASP A 94 -13.18 14.60 -26.78
N TRP A 95 -14.07 14.89 -25.83
CA TRP A 95 -14.27 14.04 -24.65
C TRP A 95 -15.35 13.01 -24.93
N ASP A 96 -15.02 11.73 -24.81
CA ASP A 96 -15.99 10.63 -24.85
C ASP A 96 -16.65 10.41 -23.49
N PHE A 97 -15.95 10.75 -22.40
CA PHE A 97 -16.42 10.67 -21.03
C PHE A 97 -15.62 11.64 -20.16
N LYS A 98 -16.12 11.90 -18.94
CA LYS A 98 -15.37 12.54 -17.87
C LYS A 98 -15.45 11.67 -16.62
N CYS A 99 -14.39 11.67 -15.82
CA CYS A 99 -14.36 10.92 -14.56
C CYS A 99 -13.53 11.68 -13.51
N ASP A 100 -13.79 11.36 -12.26
CA ASP A 100 -12.90 11.67 -11.16
C ASP A 100 -11.86 10.55 -11.01
N TYR A 101 -10.82 10.82 -10.23
CA TYR A 101 -9.87 9.79 -9.79
C TYR A 101 -9.82 9.75 -8.27
N LYS A 102 -9.87 8.55 -7.70
CA LYS A 102 -9.77 8.34 -6.26
C LYS A 102 -8.78 7.23 -5.96
N VAL A 103 -7.99 7.40 -4.92
CA VAL A 103 -7.17 6.33 -4.37
C VAL A 103 -8.09 5.29 -3.74
N GLN A 104 -8.03 4.07 -4.26
CA GLN A 104 -8.80 2.94 -3.81
C GLN A 104 -7.86 1.83 -3.32
N PRO A 105 -8.30 0.99 -2.38
CA PRO A 105 -7.53 -0.19 -1.98
C PRO A 105 -7.21 -1.11 -3.17
N LEU A 106 -6.15 -1.90 -3.05
CA LEU A 106 -5.77 -2.85 -4.10
C LEU A 106 -6.87 -3.91 -4.23
N VAL A 107 -7.33 -4.21 -5.45
CA VAL A 107 -8.46 -5.14 -5.65
C VAL A 107 -7.99 -6.55 -5.33
N GLY A 108 -8.42 -7.06 -4.19
CA GLY A 108 -7.89 -8.26 -3.54
C GLY A 108 -7.67 -8.09 -2.03
N ASP A 109 -7.85 -6.88 -1.51
CA ASP A 109 -7.95 -6.58 -0.08
C ASP A 109 -9.19 -7.25 0.54
N LYS A 110 -9.14 -8.58 0.73
CA LYS A 110 -9.78 -9.12 1.91
C LYS A 110 -8.95 -8.57 3.08
N PRO A 111 -9.52 -7.73 3.97
CA PRO A 111 -8.80 -7.30 5.15
C PRO A 111 -8.22 -8.54 5.83
N PRO A 112 -6.97 -8.48 6.36
CA PRO A 112 -6.35 -9.63 7.00
C PRO A 112 -7.36 -10.17 8.01
N SER A 113 -7.68 -11.45 7.87
CA SER A 113 -8.63 -12.09 8.78
C SER A 113 -8.17 -11.86 10.22
N PRO A 114 -9.07 -11.86 11.21
CA PRO A 114 -8.68 -11.71 12.61
C PRO A 114 -7.55 -12.66 13.02
N CYS A 115 -7.51 -13.88 12.45
CA CYS A 115 -6.44 -14.84 12.65
C CYS A 115 -5.08 -14.38 12.08
N GLN A 116 -5.05 -13.69 10.94
CA GLN A 116 -3.82 -13.14 10.35
C GLN A 116 -3.29 -11.94 11.14
N LEU A 117 -4.19 -11.08 11.63
CA LEU A 117 -3.80 -9.98 12.53
C LEU A 117 -3.27 -10.52 13.86
N LEU A 118 -3.90 -11.55 14.43
CA LEU A 118 -3.43 -12.25 15.61
C LEU A 118 -2.06 -12.91 15.40
N ALA A 119 -1.84 -13.54 14.23
CA ALA A 119 -0.55 -14.14 13.90
C ALA A 119 0.56 -13.07 13.77
N GLN A 120 0.30 -11.96 13.08
CA GLN A 120 1.24 -10.85 12.96
C GLN A 120 1.54 -10.20 14.33
N ALA A 121 0.53 -10.04 15.18
CA ALA A 121 0.71 -9.55 16.54
C ALA A 121 1.51 -10.53 17.40
N ALA A 122 1.25 -11.83 17.27
CA ALA A 122 1.99 -12.87 17.99
C ALA A 122 3.47 -12.93 17.55
N GLU A 123 3.75 -12.82 16.24
CA GLU A 123 5.13 -12.70 15.74
C GLU A 123 5.84 -11.50 16.35
N LEU A 124 5.21 -10.32 16.38
CA LEU A 124 5.79 -9.12 16.99
C LEU A 124 6.05 -9.31 18.50
N VAL A 125 5.14 -9.96 19.22
CA VAL A 125 5.32 -10.27 20.65
C VAL A 125 6.45 -11.27 20.88
N MET A 126 6.56 -12.29 20.05
CA MET A 126 7.63 -13.29 20.13
C MET A 126 8.99 -12.66 19.78
N LEU A 127 9.05 -11.80 18.76
CA LEU A 127 10.26 -11.06 18.40
C LEU A 127 10.70 -10.13 19.53
N ALA A 128 9.72 -9.44 20.16
CA ALA A 128 9.98 -8.62 21.34
C ALA A 128 10.44 -9.47 22.54
N GLY A 129 9.87 -10.66 22.74
CA GLY A 129 10.27 -11.59 23.80
C GLY A 129 11.69 -12.14 23.61
N GLN A 130 12.05 -12.53 22.39
CA GLN A 130 13.39 -13.00 22.05
C GLN A 130 14.45 -11.90 22.21
N ALA A 131 14.09 -10.65 21.90
CA ALA A 131 14.95 -9.49 22.19
C ALA A 131 15.18 -9.26 23.70
N MET A 132 14.29 -9.76 24.57
CA MET A 132 14.41 -9.65 26.03
C MET A 132 15.11 -10.84 26.70
N GLU A 133 15.04 -12.06 26.11
CA GLU A 133 15.64 -13.27 26.71
C GLU A 133 17.11 -13.50 26.29
N GLY A 134 17.55 -12.85 25.20
CA GLY A 134 18.91 -12.96 24.66
C GLY A 134 19.92 -11.97 25.26
N GLY A 135 20.16 -12.02 26.57
CA GLY A 135 21.32 -11.36 27.20
C GLY A 135 21.06 -9.94 27.70
N GLU A 136 21.85 -9.53 28.70
CA GLU A 136 21.77 -8.29 29.48
C GLU A 136 21.62 -7.01 28.63
N TYR A 137 20.38 -6.63 28.28
CA TYR A 137 20.09 -5.29 27.80
C TYR A 137 19.75 -4.39 28.98
N SER A 138 20.67 -3.50 29.31
CA SER A 138 20.41 -2.33 30.15
C SER A 138 19.32 -1.48 29.48
N GLU A 139 18.39 -0.91 30.25
CA GLU A 139 17.35 0.03 29.75
C GLU A 139 17.93 1.21 28.92
N SER A 140 19.25 1.40 28.92
CA SER A 140 19.98 2.39 28.12
C SER A 140 20.23 2.04 26.64
N GLU A 141 19.91 0.83 26.16
CA GLU A 141 20.35 0.36 24.83
C GLU A 141 19.27 0.24 23.75
N LEU A 142 17.99 0.33 24.12
CA LEU A 142 16.93 0.58 23.12
C LEU A 142 16.86 2.08 22.86
N ASN A 143 17.22 2.52 21.65
CA ASN A 143 17.07 3.92 21.30
C ASN A 143 15.57 4.31 21.29
N SER A 144 15.28 5.58 21.55
CA SER A 144 13.91 6.09 21.70
C SER A 144 12.99 5.77 20.51
N GLU A 145 13.57 5.61 19.32
CA GLU A 145 12.84 5.31 18.09
C GLU A 145 12.32 3.87 18.07
N GLN A 146 13.11 2.89 18.48
CA GLN A 146 12.68 1.49 18.57
C GLN A 146 11.54 1.30 19.58
N PHE A 147 11.61 2.00 20.71
CA PHE A 147 10.52 2.02 21.69
C PHE A 147 9.25 2.70 21.17
N LEU A 148 9.41 3.78 20.40
CA LEU A 148 8.30 4.47 19.76
C LEU A 148 7.62 3.60 18.71
N VAL A 149 8.37 2.89 17.88
CA VAL A 149 7.85 1.96 16.86
C VAL A 149 7.06 0.83 17.52
N LEU A 150 7.61 0.21 18.57
CA LEU A 150 6.92 -0.84 19.34
C LEU A 150 5.63 -0.32 20.00
N ARG A 151 5.68 0.85 20.66
CA ARG A 151 4.50 1.45 21.28
C ARG A 151 3.41 1.83 20.27
N HIS A 152 3.80 2.40 19.13
CA HIS A 152 2.84 2.73 18.06
C HIS A 152 2.26 1.47 17.43
N GLY A 153 3.07 0.44 17.20
CA GLY A 153 2.62 -0.85 16.70
C GLY A 153 1.59 -1.51 17.62
N ILE A 154 1.90 -1.60 18.92
CA ILE A 154 0.99 -2.15 19.93
C ILE A 154 -0.29 -1.31 20.06
N ALA A 155 -0.18 0.01 20.11
CA ALA A 155 -1.35 0.90 20.22
C ALA A 155 -2.26 0.84 18.98
N LYS A 156 -1.68 0.69 17.79
CA LYS A 156 -2.44 0.50 16.55
C LYS A 156 -3.14 -0.86 16.54
N ALA A 157 -2.43 -1.94 16.86
CA ALA A 157 -3.02 -3.27 16.95
C ALA A 157 -4.18 -3.34 17.96
N ALA A 158 -4.04 -2.68 19.12
CA ALA A 158 -5.10 -2.59 20.12
C ALA A 158 -6.32 -1.80 19.61
N ARG A 159 -6.11 -0.71 18.86
CA ARG A 159 -7.21 0.06 18.27
C ARG A 159 -7.96 -0.75 17.20
N ASP A 160 -7.23 -1.44 16.34
CA ASP A 160 -7.78 -2.25 15.26
C ASP A 160 -8.59 -3.44 15.84
N LEU A 161 -8.12 -4.06 16.92
CA LEU A 161 -8.88 -5.09 17.66
C LEU A 161 -10.15 -4.57 18.33
N ASN A 162 -10.13 -3.34 18.83
CA ASN A 162 -11.29 -2.74 19.51
C ASN A 162 -12.38 -2.31 18.51
N GLN A 163 -11.98 -1.86 17.31
CA GLN A 163 -12.92 -1.58 16.22
C GLN A 163 -13.60 -2.86 15.69
N LEU A 164 -12.89 -4.00 15.69
CA LEU A 164 -13.47 -5.29 15.34
C LEU A 164 -14.47 -5.81 16.39
N HIS A 165 -14.24 -5.54 17.68
CA HIS A 165 -15.24 -5.85 18.72
C HIS A 165 -16.48 -4.95 18.61
N SER A 166 -16.30 -3.66 18.31
CA SER A 166 -17.42 -2.73 18.16
C SER A 166 -18.32 -3.00 16.95
N SER A 167 -17.80 -3.67 15.91
CA SER A 167 -18.59 -4.08 14.74
C SER A 167 -19.29 -5.43 14.90
N ALA A 168 -18.87 -6.26 15.87
CA ALA A 168 -19.53 -7.52 16.20
C ALA A 168 -20.84 -7.32 17.00
N ASP A 169 -20.97 -6.22 17.76
CA ASP A 169 -22.15 -5.91 18.56
C ASP A 169 -23.36 -5.37 17.75
N LEU A 170 -23.23 -5.17 16.44
CA LEU A 170 -24.33 -4.70 15.57
C LEU A 170 -25.09 -5.83 14.83
N VAL A 171 -24.73 -7.11 15.04
CA VAL A 171 -25.35 -8.24 14.31
C VAL A 171 -26.39 -9.01 15.16
N GLU A 172 -26.53 -8.73 16.45
CA GLU A 172 -27.60 -9.31 17.27
C GLU A 172 -28.64 -8.26 17.67
N PHE A 173 -29.59 -7.91 16.80
CA PHE A 173 -30.97 -7.54 17.18
C PHE A 173 -31.79 -7.26 15.91
N GLY A 174 -32.20 -8.33 15.22
CA GLY A 174 -33.06 -8.24 14.03
C GLY A 174 -33.76 -9.55 13.72
N GLY A 175 -34.18 -10.28 14.76
CA GLY A 175 -34.90 -11.54 14.64
C GLY A 175 -36.07 -11.60 15.61
N LYS A 176 -37.21 -11.07 15.18
CA LYS A 176 -38.56 -11.56 15.52
C LYS A 176 -39.57 -10.94 14.58
#